data_AF-A0A7X9AD21-F1
#
_entry.id   AF-A0A7X9AD21-F1
#
_cell.length_a   1.000
_cell.length_b   1.000
_cell.length_c   1.000
_cell.angle_alpha   90.00
_cell.angle_beta   90.00
_cell.angle_gamma   90.00
#
_symmetry.space_group_name_H-M   'P 1'
#
loop_
_entity.id
_entity.type
_entity.pdbx_description
1 polymer ?
#
loop_
_entity_poly.entity_id
_entity_poly.type
_entity_poly.pdbx_seq_one_letter_code
_entity_poly.pdbx_strand_id
1 'polypeptide(L)'
;MFRELRKQIKGNGLATALTMLFVVLEVVMDVTIPFLMAFLLDRGVSAGNMAEIWKWGGLLLACSAFALLMGVLSGHFAARASTGFARNVRQSLFHTVQGFSFSNIDTFSTASLVTRMTADVTNVQRSYQMLTRIAVR
;
A
#
# COMPACT_ATOMS: atom_id res chain seq x y z
N MET A 1 2.76 2.66 23.16
CA MET A 1 2.95 3.18 21.79
C MET A 1 2.07 2.47 20.76
N PHE A 2 2.29 1.18 20.45
CA PHE A 2 1.52 0.44 19.43
C PHE A 2 0.00 0.34 19.66
N ARG A 3 -0.46 0.30 20.94
CA ARG A 3 -1.89 0.27 21.29
C ARG A 3 -2.65 1.54 20.90
N GLU A 4 -2.02 2.71 21.02
CA GLU A 4 -2.62 4.01 20.67
C GLU A 4 -2.58 4.25 19.16
N LEU A 5 -1.52 3.81 18.47
CA LEU A 5 -1.48 3.79 17.01
C LEU A 5 -2.56 2.87 16.41
N ARG A 6 -2.88 1.75 17.07
CA ARG A 6 -3.95 0.84 16.62
C ARG A 6 -5.36 1.46 16.72
N LYS A 7 -5.61 2.35 17.68
CA LYS A 7 -6.86 3.13 17.75
C LYS A 7 -6.99 4.12 16.59
N GLN A 8 -5.87 4.69 16.13
CA GLN A 8 -5.82 5.65 15.02
C GLN A 8 -6.16 4.99 13.65
N ILE A 9 -5.98 3.66 13.55
CA ILE A 9 -6.32 2.84 12.37
C ILE A 9 -7.83 2.54 12.27
N LYS A 10 -8.58 2.59 13.38
CA LYS A 10 -10.00 2.16 13.42
C LYS A 10 -10.93 2.91 12.46
N GLY A 11 -10.61 4.15 12.08
CA GLY A 11 -11.40 4.94 11.13
C GLY A 11 -11.20 4.57 9.66
N ASN A 12 -10.12 3.86 9.31
CA ASN A 12 -9.73 3.56 7.92
C ASN A 12 -9.62 2.05 7.63
N GLY A 13 -10.24 1.22 8.46
CA GLY A 13 -10.20 -0.24 8.34
C GLY A 13 -10.68 -0.77 6.98
N LEU A 14 -11.72 -0.14 6.39
CA LEU A 14 -12.23 -0.51 5.07
C LEU A 14 -11.21 -0.28 3.96
N ALA A 15 -10.54 0.87 3.94
CA ALA A 15 -9.50 1.16 2.94
C ALA A 15 -8.31 0.21 3.08
N THR A 16 -7.94 -0.13 4.31
CA THR A 16 -6.83 -1.05 4.61
C THR A 16 -7.16 -2.51 4.23
N ALA A 17 -8.41 -2.93 4.44
CA ALA A 17 -8.88 -4.24 4.00
C ALA A 17 -8.95 -4.33 2.46
N LEU A 18 -9.46 -3.29 1.79
CA LEU A 18 -9.48 -3.21 0.33
C LEU A 18 -8.08 -3.28 -0.25
N THR A 19 -7.10 -2.56 0.31
CA THR A 19 -5.71 -2.64 -0.15
C THR A 19 -5.18 -4.06 -0.07
N MET A 20 -5.44 -4.74 1.05
CA MET A 20 -4.93 -6.09 1.25
C MET A 20 -5.54 -7.06 0.23
N LEU A 21 -6.84 -6.94 -0.05
CA LEU A 21 -7.51 -7.73 -1.08
C LEU A 21 -6.91 -7.50 -2.47
N PHE A 22 -6.71 -6.23 -2.87
CA PHE A 22 -6.16 -5.90 -4.19
C PHE A 22 -4.71 -6.34 -4.36
N VAL A 23 -3.87 -6.25 -3.32
CA VAL A 23 -2.48 -6.76 -3.43
C VAL A 23 -2.46 -8.28 -3.53
N VAL A 24 -3.33 -9.01 -2.82
CA VAL A 24 -3.43 -10.48 -2.98
C VAL A 24 -3.81 -10.83 -4.42
N LEU A 25 -4.81 -10.15 -4.99
CA LEU A 25 -5.22 -10.34 -6.38
C LEU A 25 -4.09 -10.03 -7.38
N GLU A 26 -3.33 -8.96 -7.14
CA GLU A 26 -2.15 -8.58 -7.93
C GLU A 26 -1.09 -9.69 -7.90
N VAL A 27 -0.74 -10.20 -6.72
CA VAL A 27 0.28 -11.25 -6.55
C VAL A 27 -0.13 -12.57 -7.21
N VAL A 28 -1.40 -12.96 -7.11
CA VAL A 28 -1.90 -14.15 -7.79
C VAL A 28 -1.74 -14.03 -9.32
N MET A 29 -2.01 -12.84 -9.88
CA MET A 29 -1.79 -12.60 -11.31
C MET A 29 -0.30 -12.62 -11.67
N ASP A 30 0.57 -12.00 -10.87
CA ASP A 30 2.02 -12.01 -11.10
C ASP A 30 2.60 -13.43 -11.12
N VAL A 31 2.11 -14.33 -10.25
CA VAL A 31 2.49 -15.75 -10.23
C VAL A 31 1.91 -16.53 -11.41
N THR A 32 0.77 -16.09 -11.94
CA THR A 32 0.09 -16.75 -13.06
C THR A 32 0.77 -16.42 -14.40
N ILE A 33 1.39 -15.26 -14.55
CA ILE A 33 2.10 -14.85 -15.79
C ILE A 33 3.19 -15.84 -16.23
N PRO A 34 4.13 -16.29 -15.36
CA PRO A 34 5.11 -17.33 -15.71
C PRO A 34 4.49 -18.64 -16.15
N PHE A 35 3.36 -19.03 -15.55
CA PHE A 35 2.64 -20.24 -15.92
C PHE A 35 2.08 -20.13 -17.33
N LEU A 36 1.41 -19.01 -17.68
CA LEU A 36 0.96 -18.76 -19.05
C LEU A 36 2.12 -18.67 -20.04
N MET A 37 3.25 -18.09 -19.63
CA MET A 37 4.46 -18.01 -20.46
C MET A 37 4.98 -19.41 -20.81
N ALA A 38 4.96 -20.35 -19.86
CA ALA A 38 5.33 -21.75 -20.12
C ALA A 38 4.39 -22.40 -21.15
N PHE A 39 3.07 -22.23 -21.04
CA PHE A 39 2.14 -22.75 -22.05
C PHE A 39 2.34 -22.13 -23.43
N LEU A 40 2.65 -20.84 -23.48
CA LEU A 40 2.95 -20.15 -24.74
C LEU A 40 4.20 -20.74 -25.41
N LEU A 41 5.24 -21.02 -24.63
CA LEU A 41 6.46 -21.66 -25.13
C LEU A 41 6.20 -23.10 -25.57
N ASP A 42 5.58 -23.93 -24.72
CA ASP A 42 5.40 -25.35 -24.97
C ASP A 42 4.39 -25.65 -26.10
N ARG A 43 3.27 -24.94 -26.13
CA ARG A 43 2.19 -25.19 -27.11
C ARG A 43 2.21 -24.25 -28.30
N GLY A 44 2.81 -23.08 -28.16
CA GLY A 44 2.95 -22.14 -29.26
C GLY A 44 4.25 -22.37 -30.01
N VAL A 45 5.38 -22.09 -29.34
CA VAL A 45 6.70 -22.04 -29.97
C VAL A 45 7.22 -23.43 -30.31
N SER A 46 7.21 -24.37 -29.36
CA SER A 46 7.73 -25.73 -29.57
C SER A 46 6.89 -26.55 -30.56
N ALA A 47 5.58 -26.28 -30.64
CA ALA A 47 4.68 -26.92 -31.62
C ALA A 47 4.65 -26.22 -32.98
N GLY A 48 5.27 -25.03 -33.12
CA GLY A 48 5.24 -24.23 -34.34
C GLY A 48 3.86 -23.68 -34.72
N ASN A 49 2.89 -23.69 -33.80
CA ASN A 49 1.51 -23.33 -34.09
C ASN A 49 1.24 -21.84 -33.84
N MET A 50 1.27 -21.06 -34.91
CA MET A 50 1.10 -19.60 -34.85
C MET A 50 -0.27 -19.19 -34.28
N ALA A 51 -1.31 -20.00 -34.46
CA ALA A 51 -2.64 -19.73 -33.90
C ALA A 51 -2.67 -19.84 -32.36
N GLU A 52 -1.88 -20.74 -31.78
CA GLU A 52 -1.74 -20.85 -30.32
C GLU A 52 -0.91 -19.70 -29.75
N ILE A 53 0.13 -19.24 -30.45
CA ILE A 53 0.93 -18.08 -30.04
C ILE A 53 0.05 -16.82 -29.92
N TRP A 54 -0.81 -16.55 -30.90
CA TRP A 54 -1.71 -15.39 -30.85
C TRP A 54 -2.75 -15.50 -29.72
N LYS A 55 -3.29 -16.70 -29.47
CA LYS A 55 -4.26 -16.93 -28.38
C LYS A 55 -3.62 -16.75 -27.00
N TRP A 56 -2.51 -17.44 -26.73
CA TRP A 56 -1.83 -17.39 -25.44
C TRP A 56 -1.12 -16.06 -25.22
N GLY A 57 -0.53 -15.48 -26.27
CA GLY A 57 0.10 -14.16 -26.21
C GLY A 57 -0.91 -13.05 -25.93
N GLY A 58 -2.09 -13.10 -26.55
CA GLY A 58 -3.19 -12.18 -26.27
C GLY A 58 -3.70 -12.32 -24.83
N LEU A 59 -3.86 -13.55 -24.34
CA LEU A 59 -4.28 -13.82 -22.96
C LEU A 59 -3.23 -13.33 -21.94
N LEU A 60 -1.95 -13.50 -22.24
CA LEU A 60 -0.84 -13.01 -21.41
C LEU A 60 -0.82 -11.47 -21.36
N LEU A 61 -1.04 -10.81 -22.50
CA LEU A 61 -1.18 -9.35 -22.56
C LEU A 61 -2.37 -8.85 -21.72
N ALA A 62 -3.51 -9.53 -21.81
CA ALA A 62 -4.70 -9.20 -21.02
C ALA A 62 -4.45 -9.40 -19.51
N CYS A 63 -3.81 -10.50 -19.11
CA CYS A 63 -3.44 -10.76 -17.72
C CYS A 63 -2.47 -9.71 -17.18
N SER A 64 -1.43 -9.36 -17.93
CA SER A 64 -0.47 -8.32 -17.53
C SER A 64 -1.12 -6.95 -17.41
N ALA A 65 -2.03 -6.59 -18.31
CA ALA A 65 -2.80 -5.34 -18.20
C ALA A 65 -3.70 -5.35 -16.96
N PHE A 66 -4.33 -6.48 -16.65
CA PHE A 66 -5.16 -6.63 -15.45
C PHE A 66 -4.33 -6.54 -14.16
N ALA A 67 -3.17 -7.21 -14.11
CA ALA A 67 -2.23 -7.13 -13.00
C ALA A 67 -1.78 -5.69 -12.75
N LEU A 68 -1.43 -4.96 -13.83
CA LEU A 68 -1.05 -3.55 -13.76
C LEU A 68 -2.19 -2.69 -13.18
N LEU A 69 -3.43 -2.87 -13.65
CA LEU A 69 -4.58 -2.17 -13.11
C LEU A 69 -4.77 -2.46 -11.62
N MET A 70 -4.74 -3.73 -11.22
CA MET A 70 -4.87 -4.11 -9.81
C MET A 70 -3.75 -3.49 -8.94
N GLY A 71 -2.52 -3.42 -9.44
CA GLY A 71 -1.41 -2.76 -8.74
C GLY A 71 -1.53 -1.24 -8.60
N VAL A 72 -2.12 -0.58 -9.60
CA VAL A 72 -2.43 0.85 -9.52
C VAL A 72 -3.56 1.09 -8.50
N LEU A 73 -4.63 0.29 -8.53
CA LEU A 73 -5.72 0.38 -7.56
C LEU A 73 -5.22 0.09 -6.13
N SER A 74 -4.41 -0.95 -5.95
CA SER A 74 -3.81 -1.31 -4.65
C SER A 74 -2.98 -0.13 -4.10
N GLY A 75 -2.22 0.54 -4.96
CA GLY A 75 -1.48 1.75 -4.64
C GLY A 75 -2.33 2.93 -4.23
N HIS A 76 -3.38 3.19 -4.98
CA HIS A 76 -4.29 4.30 -4.70
C HIS A 76 -4.97 4.10 -3.34
N PHE A 77 -5.49 2.90 -3.06
CA PHE A 77 -6.11 2.63 -1.77
C PHE A 77 -5.09 2.65 -0.63
N ALA A 78 -3.83 2.24 -0.85
CA ALA A 78 -2.77 2.26 0.17
C ALA A 78 -2.38 3.70 0.54
N ALA A 79 -2.27 4.57 -0.46
CA ALA A 79 -2.07 5.99 -0.25
C ALA A 79 -3.24 6.60 0.53
N ARG A 80 -4.48 6.25 0.19
CA ARG A 80 -5.69 6.74 0.90
C ARG A 80 -5.79 6.22 2.34
N ALA A 81 -5.42 4.95 2.56
CA ALA A 81 -5.36 4.34 3.88
C ALA A 81 -4.32 5.05 4.78
N SER A 82 -3.12 5.24 4.23
CA SER A 82 -1.99 5.85 4.93
C SER A 82 -2.19 7.34 5.25
N THR A 83 -2.71 8.11 4.29
CA THR A 83 -3.02 9.54 4.50
C THR A 83 -4.13 9.74 5.54
N GLY A 84 -5.17 8.91 5.55
CA GLY A 84 -6.19 8.95 6.60
C GLY A 84 -5.66 8.60 7.98
N PHE A 85 -4.75 7.62 8.08
CA PHE A 85 -4.05 7.31 9.33
C PHE A 85 -3.19 8.49 9.80
N ALA A 86 -2.41 9.10 8.91
CA ALA A 86 -1.56 10.25 9.22
C ALA A 86 -2.37 11.47 9.67
N ARG A 87 -3.55 11.69 9.09
CA ARG A 87 -4.49 12.75 9.48
C ARG A 87 -4.90 12.59 10.95
N ASN A 88 -5.33 11.40 11.34
CA ASN A 88 -5.76 11.13 12.72
C ASN A 88 -4.60 11.38 13.70
N VAL A 89 -3.39 10.91 13.34
CA VAL A 89 -2.20 11.06 14.19
C VAL A 89 -1.84 12.53 14.37
N ARG A 90 -1.84 13.31 13.28
CA ARG A 90 -1.61 14.76 13.32
C ARG A 90 -2.63 15.48 14.18
N GLN A 91 -3.92 15.15 14.05
CA GLN A 91 -4.99 15.78 14.83
C GLN A 91 -4.86 15.49 16.34
N SER A 92 -4.56 14.24 16.70
CA SER A 92 -4.35 13.86 18.10
C SER A 92 -3.12 14.55 18.70
N LEU A 93 -2.01 14.60 17.97
CA LEU A 93 -0.81 15.32 18.40
C LEU A 93 -1.10 16.80 18.60
N PHE A 94 -1.81 17.44 17.65
CA PHE A 94 -2.16 18.85 17.74
C PHE A 94 -3.03 19.17 18.97
N HIS A 95 -3.96 18.28 19.33
CA HIS A 95 -4.74 18.44 20.57
C HIS A 95 -3.89 18.30 21.83
N THR A 96 -2.96 17.34 21.85
CA THR A 96 -2.05 17.13 22.99
C THR A 96 -1.14 18.35 23.20
N VAL A 97 -0.60 18.92 22.11
CA VAL A 97 0.28 20.10 22.18
C VAL A 97 -0.47 21.33 22.68
N GLN A 98 -1.74 21.52 22.30
CA GLN A 98 -2.57 22.62 22.83
C GLN A 98 -2.82 22.52 24.35
N GLY A 99 -2.76 21.32 24.92
CA GLY A 99 -2.93 21.09 26.36
C GLY A 99 -1.64 21.19 27.18
N PHE A 100 -0.49 21.52 26.56
CA PHE A 100 0.78 21.61 27.27
C PHE A 100 0.87 22.89 28.10
N SER A 101 1.30 22.75 29.36
CA SER A 101 1.71 23.87 30.20
C SER A 101 3.07 24.41 29.74
N PHE A 102 3.41 25.65 30.13
CA PHE A 102 4.70 26.28 29.78
C PHE A 102 5.92 25.42 30.16
N SER A 103 5.87 24.68 31.27
CA SER A 103 6.94 23.74 31.69
C SER A 103 7.13 22.56 30.72
N ASN A 104 6.05 22.08 30.09
CA ASN A 104 6.14 21.01 29.10
C ASN A 104 6.73 21.52 27.77
N ILE A 105 6.48 22.78 27.41
CA ILE A 105 7.02 23.40 26.19
C ILE A 105 8.54 23.60 26.33
N ASP A 106 9.02 24.01 27.50
CA ASP A 106 10.46 24.13 27.78
C ASP A 106 11.18 22.78 27.75
N THR A 107 10.52 21.70 28.16
CA THR A 107 11.12 20.34 28.16
C THR A 107 11.28 19.78 26.75
N PHE A 108 10.29 20.01 25.86
CA PHE A 108 10.32 19.48 24.51
C PHE A 108 10.89 20.45 23.48
N SER A 109 11.00 21.75 23.78
CA SER A 109 11.31 22.83 22.82
C SER A 109 10.33 22.92 21.65
N THR A 110 9.89 24.13 21.34
CA THR A 110 8.96 24.42 20.24
C THR A 110 9.44 23.83 18.90
N ALA A 111 10.76 23.83 18.65
CA ALA A 111 11.33 23.28 17.42
C ALA A 111 11.17 21.75 17.31
N SER A 112 11.34 20.99 18.40
CA SER A 112 11.14 19.53 18.38
C SER A 112 9.67 19.15 18.22
N LEU A 113 8.78 19.93 18.82
CA LEU A 113 7.33 19.73 18.67
C LEU A 113 6.89 19.88 17.21
N VAL A 114 7.42 20.87 16.48
CA VAL A 114 7.14 21.06 15.05
C VAL A 114 7.65 19.89 14.22
N THR A 115 8.88 19.42 14.45
CA THR A 115 9.43 18.29 13.68
C THR A 115 8.68 16.99 13.96
N ARG A 116 8.25 16.75 15.21
CA ARG A 116 7.41 15.61 15.59
C ARG A 116 6.02 15.65 14.94
N MET A 117 5.42 16.82 14.78
CA MET A 117 4.10 16.96 14.12
C MET A 117 4.17 16.88 12.59
N THR A 118 5.35 17.02 11.99
CA THR A 118 5.53 17.10 10.53
C THR A 118 6.32 15.92 9.99
N ALA A 119 7.64 15.90 10.24
CA ALA A 119 8.57 14.90 9.72
C ALA A 119 8.27 13.51 10.28
N ASP A 120 8.09 13.38 11.60
CA ASP A 120 7.85 12.07 12.21
C ASP A 120 6.51 11.48 11.76
N VAL A 121 5.45 12.28 11.70
CA VAL A 121 4.15 11.81 11.17
C VAL A 121 4.27 11.37 9.70
N THR A 122 5.04 12.09 8.90
CA THR A 122 5.28 11.73 7.49
C THR A 122 6.08 10.43 7.37
N ASN A 123 7.06 10.21 8.25
CA ASN A 123 7.82 8.96 8.29
C ASN A 123 6.92 7.79 8.70
N VAL A 124 6.08 7.93 9.72
CA VAL A 124 5.13 6.87 10.11
C VAL A 124 4.10 6.61 9.00
N GLN A 125 3.65 7.66 8.30
CA GLN A 125 2.78 7.52 7.11
C GLN A 125 3.46 6.65 6.03
N ARG A 126 4.71 6.94 5.68
CA ARG A 126 5.46 6.16 4.69
C ARG A 126 5.66 4.72 5.16
N SER A 127 6.03 4.50 6.42
CA SER A 127 6.16 3.16 7.00
C SER A 127 4.85 2.38 6.94
N TYR A 128 3.72 3.03 7.25
CA TYR A 128 2.39 2.39 7.15
C TYR A 128 2.05 1.99 5.71
N GLN A 129 2.33 2.87 4.74
CA GLN A 129 2.12 2.60 3.31
C GLN A 129 3.01 1.45 2.81
N MET A 130 4.24 1.37 3.30
CA MET A 130 5.18 0.31 2.96
C MET A 130 4.75 -1.03 3.57
N LEU A 131 4.36 -1.04 4.86
CA LEU A 131 3.86 -2.25 5.54
C LEU A 131 2.61 -2.81 4.85
N THR A 132 1.67 -1.96 4.45
CA THR A 132 0.44 -2.41 3.76
C THR A 132 0.70 -2.99 2.38
N ARG A 133 1.79 -2.60 1.71
CA ARG A 133 2.16 -3.11 0.38
C ARG A 133 3.08 -4.31 0.42
N ILE A 134 4.12 -4.29 1.26
CA ILE A 134 5.12 -5.35 1.35
C ILE A 134 4.62 -6.56 2.12
N ALA A 135 3.76 -6.38 3.13
CA ALA A 135 3.27 -7.53 3.91
C ALA A 135 2.45 -8.54 3.09
N VAL A 136 2.06 -8.19 1.87
CA VAL A 136 1.23 -9.01 0.99
C VAL A 136 1.97 -9.42 -0.28
N ARG A 137 3.09 -8.75 -0.62
CA ARG A 137 3.89 -8.99 -1.82
C ARG A 137 4.99 -10.01 -1.59
#